data_AF-A0A3Q9ABG9-F1
#
_entry.id   AF-A0A3Q9ABG9-F1
#
_cell.length_a   1.000
_cell.length_b   1.000
_cell.length_c   1.000
_cell.angle_alpha   90.00
_cell.angle_beta   90.00
_cell.angle_gamma   90.00
#
_symmetry.space_group_name_H-M   'P 1'
#
loop_
_entity.id
_entity.type
_entity.pdbx_description
1 polymer ?
#
loop_
_entity_poly.entity_id
_entity_poly.type
_entity_poly.pdbx_seq_one_letter_code
_entity_poly.pdbx_strand_id
1 'polypeptide(L)'
;MNSKSKKFAGIQAYVTQAAAAKNAQAALDAANAKLAADQATLDTLNQQLDDLNATDQSNMTDDEKAALAAQIADVQAQVDAQNTAVADDTQAVADAQATVDNTPAPDDASLDAALQDMANKPVDQEVTDWAKDVLADKIDQAAAATSTP
;
A
#
# COMPACT_ATOMS: atom_id res chain seq x y z
N MET A 1 40.80 16.08 -8.72
CA MET A 1 40.18 14.85 -8.19
C MET A 1 38.68 15.07 -8.05
N ASN A 2 37.82 14.59 -8.97
CA ASN A 2 36.38 14.38 -8.70
C ASN A 2 35.57 13.61 -9.78
N SER A 3 36.21 13.03 -10.80
CA SER A 3 35.48 12.42 -11.94
C SER A 3 34.70 11.16 -11.56
N LYS A 4 35.23 10.32 -10.64
CA LYS A 4 34.55 9.09 -10.21
C LYS A 4 33.24 9.38 -9.46
N SER A 5 33.24 10.33 -8.53
CA SER A 5 32.04 10.71 -7.76
C SER A 5 30.88 11.19 -8.65
N LYS A 6 31.17 11.99 -9.70
CA LYS A 6 30.13 12.43 -10.65
C LYS A 6 29.58 11.27 -11.49
N LYS A 7 30.41 10.31 -11.88
CA LYS A 7 30.01 9.15 -12.69
C LYS A 7 29.07 8.18 -11.97
N PHE A 8 29.08 8.14 -10.64
CA PHE A 8 28.16 7.29 -9.85
C PHE A 8 26.87 7.99 -9.44
N ALA A 9 26.77 9.31 -9.63
CA ALA A 9 25.62 10.08 -9.19
C ALA A 9 24.33 9.70 -9.92
N GLY A 10 24.39 9.39 -11.22
CA GLY A 10 23.22 8.96 -12.00
C GLY A 10 22.66 7.61 -11.52
N ILE A 11 23.54 6.63 -11.27
CA ILE A 11 23.14 5.32 -10.74
C ILE A 11 22.59 5.43 -9.32
N GLN A 12 23.18 6.29 -8.48
CA GLN A 12 22.65 6.54 -7.13
C GLN A 12 21.26 7.19 -7.20
N ALA A 13 21.06 8.18 -8.07
CA ALA A 13 19.76 8.82 -8.27
C ALA A 13 18.71 7.82 -8.76
N TYR A 14 19.08 6.94 -9.72
CA TYR A 14 18.22 5.86 -10.19
C TYR A 14 17.79 4.93 -9.03
N VAL A 15 18.75 4.45 -8.23
CA VAL A 15 18.45 3.57 -7.08
C VAL A 15 17.56 4.26 -6.07
N THR A 16 17.81 5.52 -5.73
CA THR A 16 16.99 6.28 -4.78
C THR A 16 15.56 6.49 -5.30
N GLN A 17 15.40 6.84 -6.58
CA GLN A 17 14.09 7.02 -7.18
C GLN A 17 13.31 5.69 -7.27
N ALA A 18 13.97 4.61 -7.70
CA ALA A 18 13.37 3.28 -7.75
C ALA A 18 12.94 2.78 -6.37
N ALA A 19 13.77 3.01 -5.34
CA ALA A 19 13.44 2.66 -3.96
C ALA A 19 12.22 3.44 -3.44
N ALA A 20 12.14 4.74 -3.73
CA ALA A 20 10.99 5.56 -3.37
C ALA A 20 9.70 5.08 -4.06
N ALA A 21 9.76 4.79 -5.37
CA ALA A 21 8.63 4.26 -6.11
C ALA A 21 8.18 2.89 -5.57
N LYS A 22 9.13 2.01 -5.23
CA LYS A 22 8.85 0.71 -4.61
C LYS A 22 8.12 0.87 -3.27
N ASN A 23 8.59 1.77 -2.41
CA ASN A 23 7.95 2.03 -1.11
C ASN A 23 6.55 2.63 -1.28
N ALA A 24 6.35 3.55 -2.23
CA ALA A 24 5.05 4.11 -2.52
C ALA A 24 4.06 3.02 -2.98
N GLN A 25 4.49 2.12 -3.86
CA GLN A 25 3.65 1.00 -4.30
C GLN A 25 3.32 0.04 -3.15
N ALA A 26 4.30 -0.29 -2.31
CA ALA A 26 4.07 -1.14 -1.14
C ALA A 26 3.08 -0.53 -0.14
N ALA A 27 3.14 0.80 0.06
CA ALA A 27 2.18 1.52 0.90
C ALA A 27 0.76 1.50 0.31
N LEU A 28 0.63 1.67 -1.02
CA LEU A 28 -0.64 1.55 -1.71
C LEU A 28 -1.22 0.13 -1.61
N ASP A 29 -0.39 -0.90 -1.78
CA ASP A 29 -0.82 -2.30 -1.65
C ASP A 29 -1.30 -2.60 -0.21
N ALA A 30 -0.59 -2.08 0.80
CA ALA A 30 -0.97 -2.21 2.20
C ALA A 30 -2.28 -1.48 2.53
N ALA A 31 -2.47 -0.27 2.02
CA ALA A 31 -3.72 0.49 2.20
C ALA A 31 -4.90 -0.23 1.56
N ASN A 32 -4.74 -0.77 0.34
CA ASN A 32 -5.77 -1.56 -0.32
C ASN A 32 -6.10 -2.84 0.44
N ALA A 33 -5.09 -3.54 0.98
CA ALA A 33 -5.29 -4.74 1.79
C ALA A 33 -6.07 -4.42 3.07
N LYS A 34 -5.76 -3.29 3.72
CA LYS A 34 -6.50 -2.83 4.91
C LYS A 34 -7.95 -2.51 4.57
N LEU A 35 -8.20 -1.72 3.53
CA LEU A 35 -9.55 -1.39 3.06
C LEU A 35 -10.38 -2.66 2.78
N ALA A 36 -9.78 -3.65 2.11
CA ALA A 36 -10.46 -4.92 1.83
C ALA A 36 -10.81 -5.70 3.10
N ALA A 37 -9.94 -5.70 4.11
CA ALA A 37 -10.19 -6.35 5.39
C ALA A 37 -11.30 -5.63 6.19
N ASP A 38 -11.29 -4.30 6.19
CA ASP A 38 -12.29 -3.48 6.87
C ASP A 38 -13.67 -3.60 6.20
N GLN A 39 -13.70 -3.73 4.86
CA GLN A 39 -14.94 -4.00 4.13
C GLN A 39 -15.50 -5.40 4.45
N ALA A 40 -14.65 -6.43 4.54
CA ALA A 40 -15.09 -7.78 4.92
C ALA A 40 -15.62 -7.84 6.37
N THR A 41 -15.03 -7.03 7.26
CA THR A 41 -15.52 -6.88 8.64
C THR A 41 -16.90 -6.22 8.65
N LEU A 42 -17.09 -5.15 7.86
CA LEU A 42 -18.38 -4.49 7.70
C LEU A 42 -19.47 -5.44 7.17
N ASP A 43 -19.14 -6.26 6.16
CA ASP A 43 -20.07 -7.25 5.62
C ASP A 43 -20.49 -8.28 6.68
N THR A 44 -19.54 -8.71 7.52
CA THR A 44 -19.81 -9.64 8.63
C THR A 44 -20.73 -9.02 9.68
N LEU A 45 -20.50 -7.76 10.06
CA LEU A 45 -21.34 -7.04 11.01
C LEU A 45 -22.76 -6.82 10.48
N ASN A 46 -22.90 -6.49 9.19
CA ASN A 46 -24.20 -6.35 8.53
C ASN A 46 -24.96 -7.68 8.51
N GLN A 47 -24.30 -8.79 8.21
CA GLN A 47 -24.94 -10.12 8.29
C GLN A 47 -25.39 -10.44 9.71
N GLN A 48 -24.57 -10.15 10.72
CA GLN A 48 -24.94 -10.36 12.12
C GLN A 48 -26.15 -9.51 12.51
N LEU A 49 -26.22 -8.27 12.04
CA LEU A 49 -27.36 -7.38 12.27
C LEU A 49 -28.64 -7.92 11.61
N ASP A 50 -28.55 -8.42 10.38
CA ASP A 50 -29.66 -9.05 9.67
C ASP A 50 -30.16 -10.30 10.40
N ASP A 51 -29.26 -11.15 10.87
CA ASP A 51 -29.59 -12.38 11.62
C ASP A 51 -30.29 -12.05 12.95
N LEU A 52 -29.81 -11.03 13.68
CA LEU A 52 -30.45 -10.56 14.91
C LEU A 52 -31.84 -9.99 14.64
N ASN A 53 -32.00 -9.18 13.58
CA ASN A 53 -33.28 -8.62 13.17
C ASN A 53 -34.28 -9.70 12.70
N ALA A 54 -33.79 -10.82 12.18
CA ALA A 54 -34.60 -11.96 11.75
C ALA A 54 -35.02 -12.88 12.92
N THR A 55 -34.53 -12.66 14.14
CA THR A 55 -34.86 -13.49 15.30
C THR A 55 -36.36 -13.45 15.60
N ASP A 56 -37.01 -14.61 15.66
CA ASP A 56 -38.44 -14.72 16.00
C ASP A 56 -38.67 -14.41 17.48
N GLN A 57 -39.46 -13.36 17.73
CA GLN A 57 -39.74 -12.86 19.07
C GLN A 57 -41.09 -13.32 19.63
N SER A 58 -41.84 -14.16 18.90
CA SER A 58 -43.21 -14.52 19.27
C SER A 58 -43.33 -15.22 20.63
N ASN A 59 -42.27 -15.92 21.04
CA ASN A 59 -42.20 -16.69 22.29
C ASN A 59 -41.24 -16.07 23.33
N MET A 60 -40.67 -14.90 23.04
CA MET A 60 -39.75 -14.23 23.97
C MET A 60 -40.52 -13.47 25.04
N THR A 61 -39.99 -13.52 26.26
CA THR A 61 -40.35 -12.63 27.37
C THR A 61 -39.92 -11.18 27.08
N ASP A 62 -40.44 -10.23 27.84
CA ASP A 62 -40.08 -8.82 27.67
C ASP A 62 -38.60 -8.56 27.99
N ASP A 63 -38.03 -9.26 28.98
CA ASP A 63 -36.61 -9.17 29.33
C ASP A 63 -35.71 -9.69 28.20
N GLU A 64 -36.09 -10.79 27.55
CA GLU A 64 -35.35 -11.34 26.41
C GLU A 64 -35.42 -10.39 25.20
N LYS A 65 -36.57 -9.76 24.95
CA LYS A 65 -36.70 -8.75 23.87
C LYS A 65 -35.85 -7.52 24.14
N ALA A 66 -35.82 -7.05 25.39
CA ALA A 66 -34.97 -5.95 25.78
C ALA A 66 -33.48 -6.28 25.60
N ALA A 67 -33.07 -7.51 25.93
CA ALA A 67 -31.70 -7.98 25.70
C ALA A 67 -31.35 -8.07 24.20
N LEU A 68 -32.24 -8.58 23.35
CA LEU A 68 -32.05 -8.61 21.90
C LEU A 68 -31.95 -7.18 21.31
N ALA A 69 -32.81 -6.27 21.75
CA ALA A 69 -32.76 -4.88 21.31
C ALA A 69 -31.42 -4.20 21.70
N ALA A 70 -30.88 -4.52 22.88
CA ALA A 70 -29.57 -4.03 23.30
C ALA A 70 -28.44 -4.59 22.43
N GLN A 71 -28.50 -5.88 22.04
CA GLN A 71 -27.52 -6.48 21.14
C GLN A 71 -27.57 -5.87 19.73
N ILE A 72 -28.77 -5.64 19.20
CA ILE A 72 -28.96 -4.96 17.90
C ILE A 72 -28.35 -3.55 17.95
N ALA A 73 -28.61 -2.79 19.02
CA ALA A 73 -28.05 -1.46 19.19
C ALA A 73 -26.51 -1.46 19.27
N ASP A 74 -25.93 -2.45 19.95
CA ASP A 74 -24.48 -2.62 20.04
C ASP A 74 -23.85 -2.94 18.67
N VAL A 75 -24.41 -3.91 17.93
CA VAL A 75 -23.93 -4.26 16.58
C VAL A 75 -24.10 -3.08 15.62
N GLN A 76 -25.20 -2.33 15.70
CA GLN A 76 -25.38 -1.12 14.89
C GLN A 76 -24.31 -0.07 15.17
N ALA A 77 -23.94 0.13 16.44
CA ALA A 77 -22.85 1.05 16.79
C ALA A 77 -21.50 0.58 16.23
N GLN A 78 -21.25 -0.74 16.20
CA GLN A 78 -20.07 -1.31 15.56
C GLN A 78 -20.07 -1.11 14.04
N VAL A 79 -21.22 -1.29 13.38
CA VAL A 79 -21.39 -0.99 11.93
C VAL A 79 -21.09 0.47 11.63
N ASP A 80 -21.59 1.40 12.44
CA ASP A 80 -21.35 2.84 12.26
C ASP A 80 -19.85 3.19 12.42
N ALA A 81 -19.19 2.60 13.42
CA ALA A 81 -17.75 2.75 13.62
C ALA A 81 -16.95 2.15 12.45
N GLN A 82 -17.33 0.97 11.97
CA GLN A 82 -16.65 0.30 10.86
C GLN A 82 -16.85 1.05 9.53
N ASN A 83 -18.02 1.65 9.30
CA ASN A 83 -18.25 2.53 8.15
C ASN A 83 -17.31 3.75 8.17
N THR A 84 -17.04 4.31 9.35
CA THR A 84 -16.07 5.40 9.50
C THR A 84 -14.66 4.93 9.15
N ALA A 85 -14.25 3.74 9.63
CA ALA A 85 -12.96 3.15 9.30
C ALA A 85 -12.80 2.89 7.79
N VAL A 86 -13.84 2.38 7.12
CA VAL A 86 -13.84 2.17 5.65
C VAL A 86 -13.69 3.49 4.89
N ALA A 87 -14.34 4.57 5.36
CA ALA A 87 -14.21 5.89 4.76
C ALA A 87 -12.78 6.45 4.90
N ASP A 88 -12.19 6.31 6.10
CA ASP A 88 -10.82 6.73 6.38
C ASP A 88 -9.80 5.93 5.53
N ASP A 89 -9.99 4.61 5.42
CA ASP A 89 -9.13 3.75 4.59
C ASP A 89 -9.27 4.03 3.09
N THR A 90 -10.48 4.37 2.64
CA THR A 90 -10.71 4.82 1.26
C THR A 90 -9.90 6.08 0.96
N GLN A 91 -9.86 7.03 1.90
CA GLN A 91 -9.02 8.22 1.77
C GLN A 91 -7.52 7.85 1.81
N ALA A 92 -7.12 6.94 2.69
CA ALA A 92 -5.73 6.48 2.77
C ALA A 92 -5.24 5.83 1.46
N VAL A 93 -6.10 5.04 0.79
CA VAL A 93 -5.82 4.50 -0.55
C VAL A 93 -5.64 5.63 -1.57
N ALA A 94 -6.51 6.64 -1.56
CA ALA A 94 -6.39 7.78 -2.47
C ALA A 94 -5.08 8.57 -2.26
N ASP A 95 -4.69 8.79 -1.00
CA ASP A 95 -3.45 9.49 -0.65
C ASP A 95 -2.20 8.66 -1.03
N ALA A 96 -2.26 7.34 -0.83
CA ALA A 96 -1.19 6.42 -1.25
C ALA A 96 -1.06 6.38 -2.78
N GLN A 97 -2.18 6.36 -3.52
CA GLN A 97 -2.19 6.42 -4.97
C GLN A 97 -1.58 7.73 -5.47
N ALA A 98 -1.95 8.87 -4.87
CA ALA A 98 -1.34 10.16 -5.20
C ALA A 98 0.18 10.16 -4.94
N THR A 99 0.65 9.45 -3.91
CA THR A 99 2.08 9.29 -3.64
C THR A 99 2.78 8.48 -4.72
N VAL A 100 2.16 7.39 -5.20
CA VAL A 100 2.65 6.60 -6.33
C VAL A 100 2.74 7.45 -7.59
N ASP A 101 1.69 8.21 -7.91
CA ASP A 101 1.63 9.06 -9.11
C ASP A 101 2.70 10.17 -9.08
N ASN A 102 3.02 10.70 -7.90
CA ASN A 102 4.07 11.71 -7.70
C ASN A 102 5.48 11.11 -7.57
N THR A 103 5.61 9.79 -7.48
CA THR A 103 6.88 9.07 -7.33
C THR A 103 7.03 8.03 -8.43
N PRO A 104 7.05 8.43 -9.71
CA PRO A 104 7.16 7.49 -10.80
C PRO A 104 8.48 6.72 -10.73
N ALA A 105 8.39 5.41 -10.97
CA ALA A 105 9.56 4.57 -11.13
C ALA A 105 10.45 5.12 -12.27
N PRO A 106 11.79 5.10 -12.09
CA PRO A 106 12.69 5.47 -13.18
C PRO A 106 12.58 4.45 -14.32
N ASP A 107 12.78 4.91 -15.55
CA ASP A 107 12.69 4.09 -16.75
C ASP A 107 14.07 3.56 -17.20
N ASP A 108 14.04 2.63 -18.15
CA ASP A 108 15.24 2.05 -18.75
C ASP A 108 16.13 3.10 -19.41
N ALA A 109 15.54 4.15 -19.99
CA ALA A 109 16.29 5.22 -20.63
C ALA A 109 17.13 6.01 -19.61
N SER A 110 16.59 6.26 -18.42
CA SER A 110 17.31 6.91 -17.32
C SER A 110 18.45 6.04 -16.80
N LEU A 111 18.25 4.72 -16.76
CA LEU A 111 19.31 3.77 -16.41
C LEU A 111 20.40 3.71 -17.48
N ASP A 112 20.02 3.62 -18.75
CA ASP A 112 20.94 3.59 -19.89
C ASP A 112 21.80 4.86 -19.94
N ALA A 113 21.20 6.03 -19.74
CA ALA A 113 21.93 7.29 -19.67
C ALA A 113 22.93 7.30 -18.51
N ALA A 114 22.52 6.83 -17.33
CA ALA A 114 23.40 6.74 -16.17
C ALA A 114 24.54 5.72 -16.38
N LEU A 115 24.28 4.60 -17.05
CA LEU A 115 25.28 3.60 -17.41
C LEU A 115 26.25 4.14 -18.46
N GLN A 116 25.76 4.87 -19.47
CA GLN A 116 26.60 5.47 -20.52
C GLN A 116 27.55 6.53 -19.96
N ASP A 117 27.08 7.36 -19.04
CA ASP A 117 27.92 8.35 -18.35
C ASP A 117 29.02 7.70 -17.49
N MET A 118 28.75 6.50 -16.98
CA MET A 118 29.71 5.73 -16.18
C MET A 118 30.70 4.95 -17.06
N ALA A 119 30.19 4.32 -18.12
CA ALA A 119 30.93 3.41 -18.97
C ALA A 119 31.97 4.12 -19.84
N ASN A 120 33.09 3.45 -20.07
CA ASN A 120 34.07 3.86 -21.09
C ASN A 120 33.88 3.07 -22.41
N LYS A 121 32.77 2.33 -22.52
CA LYS A 121 32.39 1.45 -23.64
C LYS A 121 30.89 1.61 -23.93
N PRO A 122 30.39 1.20 -25.10
CA PRO A 122 28.96 1.20 -25.40
C PRO A 122 28.18 0.40 -24.36
N VAL A 123 27.01 0.91 -23.97
CA VAL A 123 26.01 0.20 -23.18
C VAL A 123 25.05 -0.44 -24.17
N ASP A 124 24.96 -1.76 -24.15
CA ASP A 124 23.97 -2.52 -24.89
C ASP A 124 22.92 -3.10 -23.92
N GLN A 125 21.89 -3.73 -24.48
CA GLN A 125 20.78 -4.26 -23.69
C GLN A 125 21.23 -5.31 -22.67
N GLU A 126 22.24 -6.13 -22.97
CA GLU A 126 22.75 -7.15 -22.05
C GLU A 126 23.41 -6.50 -20.83
N VAL A 127 24.16 -5.41 -21.05
CA VAL A 127 24.75 -4.61 -19.95
C VAL A 127 23.65 -3.94 -19.11
N THR A 128 22.60 -3.42 -19.74
CA THR A 128 21.46 -2.82 -19.03
C THR A 128 20.72 -3.85 -18.18
N ASP A 129 20.43 -5.02 -18.73
CA ASP A 129 19.73 -6.09 -18.01
C ASP A 129 20.58 -6.64 -16.85
N TRP A 130 21.89 -6.84 -17.05
CA TRP A 130 22.81 -7.17 -15.97
C TRP A 130 22.84 -6.09 -14.87
N ALA A 131 22.86 -4.81 -15.27
CA ALA A 131 22.85 -3.72 -14.30
C ALA A 131 21.56 -3.67 -13.48
N LYS A 132 20.39 -3.93 -14.10
CA LYS A 132 19.12 -4.03 -13.37
C LYS A 132 19.16 -5.12 -12.30
N ASP A 133 19.66 -6.30 -12.65
CA ASP A 133 19.78 -7.42 -11.71
C ASP A 133 20.70 -7.07 -10.52
N VAL A 134 21.86 -6.45 -10.80
CA VAL A 134 22.79 -6.00 -9.76
C VAL A 134 22.22 -4.86 -8.90
N LEU A 135 21.43 -3.97 -9.49
CA LEU A 135 20.84 -2.84 -8.79
C LEU A 135 19.60 -3.23 -7.98
N ALA A 136 18.95 -4.36 -8.27
CA ALA A 136 17.76 -4.82 -7.56
C ALA A 136 17.99 -4.92 -6.05
N ASP A 137 19.05 -5.60 -5.61
CA ASP A 137 19.41 -5.71 -4.19
C ASP A 137 19.71 -4.34 -3.54
N LYS A 138 20.31 -3.41 -4.30
CA LYS A 138 20.58 -2.05 -3.82
C LYS A 138 19.30 -1.22 -3.68
N ILE A 139 18.35 -1.38 -4.59
CA ILE A 139 17.02 -0.76 -4.52
C ILE A 139 16.29 -1.28 -3.30
N ASP A 140 16.36 -2.59 -3.04
CA ASP A 140 15.73 -3.22 -1.88
C ASP A 140 16.32 -2.70 -0.57
N GLN A 141 17.64 -2.59 -0.47
CA GLN A 141 18.31 -2.01 0.70
C GLN A 141 17.96 -0.53 0.90
N ALA A 142 17.92 0.26 -0.18
CA ALA A 142 17.56 1.67 -0.12
C ALA A 142 16.09 1.87 0.26
N ALA A 143 15.20 1.00 -0.23
CA ALA A 143 13.79 0.98 0.13
C ALA A 143 13.63 0.67 1.62
N ALA A 144 14.27 -0.39 2.11
CA ALA A 144 14.23 -0.80 3.52
C ALA A 144 14.80 0.27 4.48
N ALA A 145 15.81 1.03 4.05
CA ALA A 145 16.40 2.10 4.85
C ALA A 145 15.51 3.35 4.98
N THR A 146 14.51 3.50 4.10
CA THR A 146 13.63 4.68 4.03
C THR A 146 12.19 4.38 4.40
N SER A 147 11.78 3.11 4.40
CA SER A 147 10.56 2.64 5.04
C SER A 147 10.72 2.81 6.56
N THR A 148 10.14 3.87 7.12
CA THR A 148 10.12 4.07 8.57
C THR A 148 9.11 3.07 9.17
N PRO A 149 9.42 2.39 10.30
CA PRO A 149 8.47 1.51 10.99
C PRO A 149 7.27 2.27 11.55
#